data_AF-A0A7S3TKT6-F1
#
_entry.id   AF-A0A7S3TKT6-F1
#
_cell.length_a   1.000
_cell.length_b   1.000
_cell.length_c   1.000
_cell.angle_alpha   90.00
_cell.angle_beta   90.00
_cell.angle_gamma   90.00
#
_symmetry.space_group_name_H-M   'P 1'
#
loop_
_entity.id
_entity.type
_entity.pdbx_description
1 polymer ?
#
loop_
_entity_poly.entity_id
_entity_poly.type
_entity_poly.pdbx_seq_one_letter_code
_entity_poly.pdbx_strand_id
1 'polypeptide(L)'
;LTARQPRAAQPSPPCHTAMTTSTATRMTPHMSSRGEAGVPAGPAETSGRTQNVRGRRGSATRNGRFAPSASWRVVSANHLRRRRFLRFSQRVNLGPHSTPELCAAAAGAEGCDVFMHSSAAPYWGCRCCSEADPPKEHILWDLYTVVDCHDPGATCVSPPSPPLPSPPLPPAPPSPSPSPPPLPARPASPLSPVGPPLPDVVFWDNEWPSDTDGDLTGTVLFAQAQIMPSKHRVAGDDTQPHLTAQRKTLVMFQPSDGLVSDADPLVMRVLDGDGRLLGSAPMEHPNNIPKQAGWVPNLDPSLAFPHSLNDPHVVQGQANLNPLNDPGAARLTEILTTVNTEVEIKLWDGSWTSDVYLPEGDAVPADSVVRVSSNAGYKVSVNYRDALTGGWRLHKLSRNTQTTLVLSDGVWVSDMDLDHNEYVFGRGFWTATMDAAWVKPGIAIEFHQESDQGLKLGRLDDVEVGGLTELVVAALDAGFLTEPRDEFTFKDDPTTHREYFETIPASRLVVVQYESLHLTEVMLPQGVLYTSSSADTGGVYSGDMRQLGKILLSHGIDLANYGIWSSSGTSESPHPFSCALIAAHNTVGQYANGRVVHGLSG
;
A
#
# COMPACT_ATOMS: atom_id res chain seq x y z
N LEU A 1 -25.97 -10.02 48.49
CA LEU A 1 -26.69 -8.81 48.02
C LEU A 1 -25.75 -7.64 48.32
N THR A 2 -25.01 -7.02 47.42
CA THR A 2 -25.16 -6.77 45.98
C THR A 2 -23.82 -6.91 45.26
N ALA A 3 -23.84 -7.57 44.11
CA ALA A 3 -22.76 -7.58 43.14
C ALA A 3 -22.37 -6.15 42.72
N ARG A 4 -21.08 -5.82 42.68
CA ARG A 4 -20.57 -4.81 41.73
C ARG A 4 -19.95 -5.59 40.56
N GLN A 5 -20.48 -5.28 39.39
CA GLN A 5 -20.22 -5.92 38.10
C GLN A 5 -18.73 -5.91 37.74
N PRO A 6 -18.19 -6.99 37.14
CA PRO A 6 -17.03 -6.86 36.27
C PRO A 6 -17.46 -6.07 35.02
N ARG A 7 -16.73 -4.98 34.71
CA ARG A 7 -16.87 -4.26 33.44
C ARG A 7 -16.61 -5.24 32.29
N ALA A 8 -17.59 -5.38 31.42
CA ALA A 8 -17.45 -6.10 30.16
C ALA A 8 -16.35 -5.45 29.31
N ALA A 9 -15.46 -6.27 28.77
CA ALA A 9 -14.55 -5.88 27.70
C ALA A 9 -15.38 -5.46 26.49
N GLN A 10 -15.16 -4.24 26.01
CA GLN A 10 -15.74 -3.78 24.75
C GLN A 10 -15.01 -4.45 23.57
N PRO A 11 -15.71 -4.82 22.49
CA PRO A 11 -15.07 -5.22 21.25
C PRO A 11 -14.30 -4.04 20.65
N SER A 12 -13.12 -4.33 20.10
CA SER A 12 -12.24 -3.36 19.44
C SER A 12 -12.98 -2.62 18.31
N PRO A 13 -12.90 -1.28 18.22
CA PRO A 13 -13.52 -0.54 17.12
C PRO A 13 -12.71 -0.73 15.82
N PRO A 14 -13.35 -0.61 14.64
CA PRO A 14 -12.62 -0.42 13.39
C PRO A 14 -11.80 0.88 13.46
N CYS A 15 -10.61 0.89 12.84
CA CYS A 15 -9.75 2.08 12.77
C CYS A 15 -10.47 3.23 12.05
N HIS A 16 -11.13 4.10 12.81
CA HIS A 16 -11.53 5.43 12.40
C HIS A 16 -10.69 6.44 13.18
N THR A 17 -9.84 7.16 12.47
CA THR A 17 -9.06 8.27 13.03
C THR A 17 -10.01 9.42 13.37
N ALA A 18 -10.30 9.60 14.66
CA ALA A 18 -10.90 10.83 15.18
C ALA A 18 -9.87 11.52 16.08
N MET A 19 -9.32 12.66 15.65
CA MET A 19 -8.49 13.51 16.49
C MET A 19 -9.14 14.89 16.65
N THR A 20 -9.59 15.18 17.86
CA THR A 20 -9.95 16.52 18.33
C THR A 20 -8.84 17.07 19.22
N THR A 21 -8.38 18.27 18.94
CA THR A 21 -7.46 19.05 19.79
C THR A 21 -8.16 19.45 21.10
N SER A 22 -7.50 19.27 22.24
CA SER A 22 -7.98 19.80 23.52
C SER A 22 -6.85 20.40 24.35
N THR A 23 -7.01 21.69 24.64
CA THR A 23 -6.18 22.53 25.50
C THR A 23 -6.38 22.18 26.97
N ALA A 24 -5.27 22.16 27.71
CA ALA A 24 -5.22 21.80 29.13
C ALA A 24 -5.99 22.77 30.04
N THR A 25 -6.69 22.25 31.05
CA THR A 25 -7.03 23.01 32.27
C THR A 25 -6.88 22.11 33.51
N ARG A 26 -6.28 22.71 34.53
CA ARG A 26 -5.72 22.13 35.76
C ARG A 26 -6.80 21.98 36.85
N MET A 27 -6.86 20.87 37.58
CA MET A 27 -7.48 20.81 38.92
C MET A 27 -6.79 19.80 39.86
N THR A 28 -6.65 20.22 41.13
CA THR A 28 -6.10 19.52 42.30
C THR A 28 -7.17 18.72 43.08
N PRO A 29 -6.80 17.80 44.00
CA PRO A 29 -7.67 16.72 44.48
C PRO A 29 -8.22 16.89 45.91
N HIS A 30 -9.28 16.14 46.25
CA HIS A 30 -9.72 15.88 47.63
C HIS A 30 -10.10 14.40 47.86
N MET A 31 -10.14 14.01 49.14
CA MET A 31 -9.74 12.72 49.72
C MET A 31 -10.88 12.04 50.53
N SER A 32 -10.83 10.70 50.68
CA SER A 32 -11.34 9.83 51.80
C SER A 32 -12.87 9.57 51.92
N SER A 33 -13.46 8.47 52.45
CA SER A 33 -13.15 7.33 53.38
C SER A 33 -14.34 6.30 53.31
N ARG A 34 -14.19 4.94 53.31
CA ARG A 34 -14.11 3.86 54.36
C ARG A 34 -15.39 3.38 55.12
N GLY A 35 -15.51 2.04 55.29
CA GLY A 35 -16.28 1.28 56.34
C GLY A 35 -17.04 0.01 55.81
N GLU A 36 -16.61 -1.26 55.98
CA GLU A 36 -16.81 -2.28 57.07
C GLU A 36 -18.29 -2.68 57.38
N ALA A 37 -18.76 -3.91 57.72
CA ALA A 37 -18.32 -5.32 57.82
C ALA A 37 -19.57 -6.21 58.16
N GLY A 38 -19.55 -7.56 58.02
CA GLY A 38 -20.53 -8.49 58.68
C GLY A 38 -20.91 -9.81 57.96
N VAL A 39 -20.95 -10.94 58.70
CA VAL A 39 -20.89 -12.40 58.33
C VAL A 39 -21.92 -13.16 59.27
N PRO A 40 -22.22 -14.49 59.23
CA PRO A 40 -22.65 -15.50 58.21
C PRO A 40 -23.87 -16.39 58.64
N ALA A 41 -24.18 -17.45 57.86
CA ALA A 41 -24.57 -18.86 58.20
C ALA A 41 -25.58 -19.40 57.16
N GLY A 42 -25.51 -20.59 56.52
CA GLY A 42 -25.49 -21.98 57.02
C GLY A 42 -26.51 -22.82 56.20
N PRO A 43 -26.52 -24.17 56.20
CA PRO A 43 -26.19 -24.99 54.99
C PRO A 43 -27.19 -26.13 54.58
N ALA A 44 -26.71 -27.05 53.69
CA ALA A 44 -27.10 -28.46 53.45
C ALA A 44 -28.19 -28.75 52.36
N GLU A 45 -28.23 -29.84 51.55
CA GLU A 45 -27.47 -31.11 51.41
C GLU A 45 -27.95 -31.91 50.14
N THR A 46 -27.07 -32.77 49.55
CA THR A 46 -27.30 -34.13 48.93
C THR A 46 -28.23 -34.33 47.69
N SER A 47 -28.15 -35.34 46.79
CA SER A 47 -27.30 -36.53 46.51
C SER A 47 -27.78 -37.23 45.19
N GLY A 48 -26.85 -37.78 44.38
CA GLY A 48 -26.95 -39.03 43.57
C GLY A 48 -27.79 -39.07 42.27
N ARG A 49 -27.63 -39.97 41.27
CA ARG A 49 -26.65 -41.00 40.84
C ARG A 49 -27.18 -41.67 39.51
N THR A 50 -26.30 -42.01 38.54
CA THR A 50 -26.37 -43.13 37.50
C THR A 50 -27.49 -43.13 36.41
N GLN A 51 -27.40 -43.66 35.16
CA GLN A 51 -26.45 -44.42 34.32
C GLN A 51 -27.01 -44.60 32.86
N ASN A 52 -26.13 -44.76 31.85
CA ASN A 52 -26.19 -45.66 30.63
C ASN A 52 -27.31 -45.53 29.55
N VAL A 53 -27.19 -45.85 28.23
CA VAL A 53 -26.18 -46.26 27.20
C VAL A 53 -26.94 -46.54 25.86
N ARG A 54 -26.25 -46.50 24.68
CA ARG A 54 -26.59 -47.00 23.30
C ARG A 54 -27.58 -46.14 22.46
N GLY A 55 -27.42 -45.86 21.17
CA GLY A 55 -26.49 -46.27 20.10
C GLY A 55 -27.24 -46.89 18.89
N ARG A 56 -27.28 -46.25 17.71
CA ARG A 56 -27.34 -46.88 16.36
C ARG A 56 -27.36 -45.91 15.17
N ARG A 57 -26.64 -46.29 14.10
CA ARG A 57 -26.53 -45.68 12.76
C ARG A 57 -27.68 -46.07 11.82
N GLY A 58 -27.94 -45.24 10.80
CA GLY A 58 -28.73 -45.55 9.60
C GLY A 58 -28.51 -44.51 8.48
N SER A 59 -28.39 -44.98 7.23
CA SER A 59 -28.03 -44.27 5.99
C SER A 59 -29.28 -44.10 5.08
N ALA A 60 -29.38 -43.01 4.28
CA ALA A 60 -29.72 -42.99 2.84
C ALA A 60 -30.33 -41.65 2.29
N THR A 61 -29.67 -41.11 1.24
CA THR A 61 -30.13 -40.48 -0.03
C THR A 61 -31.33 -39.48 -0.20
N ARG A 62 -30.97 -38.31 -0.78
CA ARG A 62 -31.53 -37.45 -1.88
C ARG A 62 -32.93 -36.77 -1.86
N ASN A 63 -32.88 -35.48 -2.25
CA ASN A 63 -33.83 -34.57 -2.92
C ASN A 63 -34.75 -33.63 -2.11
N GLY A 64 -34.34 -32.35 -2.07
CA GLY A 64 -35.11 -31.12 -2.35
C GLY A 64 -36.44 -30.84 -1.63
N ARG A 65 -36.43 -29.88 -0.69
CA ARG A 65 -37.48 -28.87 -0.40
C ARG A 65 -37.02 -27.91 0.70
N PHE A 66 -37.32 -26.63 0.55
CA PHE A 66 -37.06 -25.58 1.54
C PHE A 66 -38.02 -25.69 2.74
N ALA A 67 -37.43 -25.59 3.95
CA ALA A 67 -37.96 -25.26 5.29
C ALA A 67 -38.88 -26.30 5.99
N PRO A 68 -38.74 -26.57 7.31
CA PRO A 68 -38.70 -25.54 8.37
C PRO A 68 -37.66 -25.74 9.51
N SER A 69 -37.32 -24.61 10.15
CA SER A 69 -36.71 -24.46 11.48
C SER A 69 -35.68 -25.52 11.90
N ALA A 70 -34.40 -25.28 11.59
CA ALA A 70 -33.34 -25.86 12.39
C ALA A 70 -33.49 -25.29 13.82
N SER A 71 -33.99 -26.12 14.74
CA SER A 71 -33.93 -25.83 16.16
C SER A 71 -32.47 -25.56 16.52
N TRP A 72 -32.15 -24.31 16.89
CA TRP A 72 -30.83 -23.93 17.37
C TRP A 72 -30.48 -24.83 18.57
N ARG A 73 -29.60 -25.81 18.38
CA ARG A 73 -29.04 -26.57 19.50
C ARG A 73 -28.11 -25.64 20.25
N VAL A 74 -28.43 -25.38 21.52
CA VAL A 74 -27.49 -24.70 22.43
C VAL A 74 -26.46 -25.72 22.82
N VAL A 75 -25.25 -25.59 22.28
CA VAL A 75 -24.16 -26.54 22.50
C VAL A 75 -23.02 -25.90 23.29
N SER A 76 -22.33 -26.70 24.10
CA SER A 76 -21.15 -26.27 24.86
C SER A 76 -19.94 -27.15 24.58
N ALA A 77 -18.75 -26.56 24.69
CA ALA A 77 -17.49 -27.30 24.58
C ALA A 77 -17.20 -27.98 25.91
N ASN A 78 -17.28 -29.32 25.95
CA ASN A 78 -16.82 -30.05 27.13
C ASN A 78 -15.42 -30.60 26.88
N HIS A 79 -14.51 -30.27 27.79
CA HIS A 79 -13.08 -30.55 27.63
C HIS A 79 -12.81 -32.04 27.85
N LEU A 80 -12.46 -32.78 26.78
CA LEU A 80 -12.36 -34.23 26.89
C LEU A 80 -11.05 -34.66 27.58
N ARG A 81 -9.88 -34.12 27.17
CA ARG A 81 -8.54 -34.42 27.76
C ARG A 81 -7.52 -33.31 27.44
N ARG A 82 -6.64 -32.94 28.40
CA ARG A 82 -5.57 -31.94 28.21
C ARG A 82 -4.30 -32.57 27.64
N ARG A 83 -3.67 -31.87 26.69
CA ARG A 83 -2.29 -32.10 26.23
C ARG A 83 -1.95 -33.55 25.92
N ARG A 84 -2.67 -34.15 24.96
CA ARG A 84 -2.21 -35.34 24.26
C ARG A 84 -3.14 -35.66 23.08
N PHE A 85 -2.68 -35.26 21.88
CA PHE A 85 -2.88 -35.90 20.57
C PHE A 85 -3.78 -35.27 19.47
N LEU A 86 -3.21 -35.15 18.25
CA LEU A 86 -3.87 -35.07 16.92
C LEU A 86 -3.00 -35.67 15.79
N ARG A 87 -3.43 -36.80 15.25
CA ARG A 87 -3.46 -37.02 13.79
C ARG A 87 -4.74 -37.79 13.51
N PHE A 88 -5.81 -37.05 13.26
CA PHE A 88 -6.99 -37.58 12.60
C PHE A 88 -7.00 -37.04 11.17
N SER A 89 -7.46 -37.86 10.22
CA SER A 89 -7.90 -37.36 8.92
C SER A 89 -8.89 -36.22 9.15
N GLN A 90 -8.48 -35.00 8.78
CA GLN A 90 -9.31 -33.81 8.94
C GLN A 90 -10.56 -34.00 8.09
N ARG A 91 -11.74 -34.01 8.72
CA ARG A 91 -13.00 -34.18 7.98
C ARG A 91 -13.39 -32.86 7.32
N VAL A 92 -13.47 -31.81 8.13
CA VAL A 92 -13.85 -30.45 7.71
C VAL A 92 -13.06 -29.45 8.55
N ASN A 93 -12.46 -28.46 7.90
CA ASN A 93 -11.86 -27.30 8.56
C ASN A 93 -12.93 -26.22 8.69
N LEU A 94 -13.23 -25.83 9.93
CA LEU A 94 -14.28 -24.87 10.26
C LEU A 94 -13.74 -23.43 10.37
N GLY A 95 -12.44 -23.23 10.12
CA GLY A 95 -11.83 -21.90 10.16
C GLY A 95 -11.51 -21.40 11.57
N PRO A 96 -10.87 -20.22 11.69
CA PRO A 96 -10.37 -19.68 12.95
C PRO A 96 -11.51 -19.33 13.92
N HIS A 97 -11.39 -19.79 15.15
CA HIS A 97 -12.33 -19.50 16.24
C HIS A 97 -11.54 -19.10 17.48
N SER A 98 -11.92 -18.01 18.13
CA SER A 98 -11.17 -17.45 19.27
C SER A 98 -11.32 -18.26 20.57
N THR A 99 -12.40 -19.04 20.70
CA THR A 99 -12.64 -19.88 21.88
C THR A 99 -13.17 -21.27 21.49
N PRO A 100 -12.97 -22.30 22.33
CA PRO A 100 -13.50 -23.63 22.06
C PRO A 100 -15.04 -23.67 22.04
N GLU A 101 -15.74 -22.76 22.72
CA GLU A 101 -17.20 -22.67 22.71
C GLU A 101 -17.74 -22.22 21.35
N LEU A 102 -17.11 -21.21 20.75
CA LEU A 102 -17.45 -20.79 19.38
C LEU A 102 -17.17 -21.93 18.38
N CYS A 103 -16.07 -22.63 18.59
CA CYS A 103 -15.74 -23.82 17.81
C CYS A 103 -16.75 -24.98 18.03
N ALA A 104 -17.29 -25.16 19.24
CA ALA A 104 -18.34 -26.14 19.52
C ALA A 104 -19.65 -25.82 18.81
N ALA A 105 -20.02 -24.54 18.70
CA ALA A 105 -21.20 -24.11 17.96
C ALA A 105 -21.06 -24.45 16.46
N ALA A 106 -19.90 -24.13 15.87
CA ALA A 106 -19.60 -24.47 14.47
C ALA A 106 -19.54 -25.99 14.25
N ALA A 107 -18.85 -26.72 15.13
CA ALA A 107 -18.75 -28.18 15.06
C ALA A 107 -20.12 -28.86 15.23
N GLY A 108 -20.97 -28.34 16.11
CA GLY A 108 -22.33 -28.83 16.31
C GLY A 108 -23.24 -28.59 15.10
N ALA A 109 -23.12 -27.42 14.45
CA ALA A 109 -23.85 -27.12 13.21
C ALA A 109 -23.45 -28.06 12.06
N GLU A 110 -22.18 -28.45 12.00
CA GLU A 110 -21.62 -29.39 11.01
C GLU A 110 -21.81 -30.87 11.38
N GLY A 111 -22.46 -31.16 12.51
CA GLY A 111 -22.77 -32.51 12.97
C GLY A 111 -21.54 -33.30 13.43
N CYS A 112 -20.56 -32.63 14.04
CA CYS A 112 -19.35 -33.24 14.56
C CYS A 112 -19.47 -33.53 16.05
N ASP A 113 -19.32 -34.80 16.45
CA ASP A 113 -19.38 -35.18 17.87
C ASP A 113 -18.12 -34.75 18.64
N VAL A 114 -16.97 -34.73 17.94
CA VAL A 114 -15.65 -34.38 18.49
C VAL A 114 -14.95 -33.38 17.58
N PHE A 115 -14.37 -32.34 18.18
CA PHE A 115 -13.62 -31.31 17.49
C PHE A 115 -12.33 -30.94 18.22
N MET A 116 -11.41 -30.31 17.49
CA MET A 116 -10.14 -29.82 18.02
C MET A 116 -10.08 -28.30 17.95
N HIS A 117 -9.51 -27.70 19.00
CA HIS A 117 -9.29 -26.25 19.10
C HIS A 117 -7.94 -25.97 19.77
N SER A 118 -7.23 -24.95 19.29
CA SER A 118 -5.99 -24.48 19.91
C SER A 118 -6.23 -23.14 20.58
N SER A 119 -6.26 -23.12 21.91
CA SER A 119 -6.34 -21.86 22.65
C SER A 119 -5.02 -21.07 22.60
N ALA A 120 -3.90 -21.74 22.34
CA ALA A 120 -2.58 -21.12 22.21
C ALA A 120 -2.30 -20.58 20.79
N ALA A 121 -3.00 -21.09 19.77
CA ALA A 121 -2.92 -20.63 18.39
C ALA A 121 -4.31 -20.64 17.72
N PRO A 122 -5.23 -19.71 18.08
CA PRO A 122 -6.62 -19.73 17.62
C PRO A 122 -6.78 -19.61 16.08
N TYR A 123 -5.78 -19.05 15.41
CA TYR A 123 -5.70 -18.93 13.95
C TYR A 123 -5.49 -20.27 13.24
N TRP A 124 -5.05 -21.32 13.93
CA TRP A 124 -4.91 -22.67 13.36
C TRP A 124 -6.25 -23.33 13.00
N GLY A 125 -7.35 -22.78 13.51
CA GLY A 125 -8.70 -23.16 13.14
C GLY A 125 -9.38 -24.09 14.13
N CYS A 126 -10.68 -24.22 13.95
CA CYS A 126 -11.53 -25.23 14.53
C CYS A 126 -11.67 -26.38 13.53
N ARG A 127 -11.54 -27.65 13.93
CA ARG A 127 -11.65 -28.77 12.97
C ARG A 127 -12.44 -29.94 13.54
N CYS A 128 -13.25 -30.56 12.68
CA CYS A 128 -13.95 -31.79 13.01
C CYS A 128 -13.03 -33.00 12.93
N CYS A 129 -13.15 -33.91 13.90
CA CYS A 129 -12.44 -35.19 13.89
C CYS A 129 -13.24 -36.25 13.11
N SER A 130 -12.55 -37.20 12.46
CA SER A 130 -13.17 -38.41 11.89
C SER A 130 -12.76 -39.63 12.70
N GLU A 131 -13.70 -40.54 12.98
CA GLU A 131 -13.40 -41.78 13.70
C GLU A 131 -12.80 -42.84 12.78
N ALA A 132 -11.46 -42.92 12.74
CA ALA A 132 -10.71 -44.15 12.55
C ALA A 132 -9.20 -43.90 12.81
N ASP A 133 -8.58 -44.85 13.50
CA ASP A 133 -7.14 -45.01 13.78
C ASP A 133 -6.47 -44.21 14.93
N PRO A 134 -5.47 -44.82 15.62
CA PRO A 134 -5.05 -44.41 16.96
C PRO A 134 -4.16 -43.14 16.98
N PRO A 135 -4.19 -42.36 18.08
CA PRO A 135 -3.67 -40.97 18.11
C PRO A 135 -2.10 -40.80 17.98
N LYS A 136 -1.58 -39.74 17.26
CA LYS A 136 -0.29 -38.83 17.30
C LYS A 136 -0.07 -37.52 18.21
N GLU A 137 0.90 -37.35 19.16
CA GLU A 137 0.91 -36.28 20.24
C GLU A 137 1.08 -34.87 19.65
N HIS A 138 0.41 -33.86 20.20
CA HIS A 138 0.62 -32.44 19.82
C HIS A 138 0.49 -31.50 21.03
N ILE A 139 1.38 -30.51 21.13
CA ILE A 139 1.53 -29.64 22.32
C ILE A 139 0.58 -28.44 22.38
N LEU A 140 -0.05 -28.08 21.25
CA LEU A 140 -0.86 -26.86 21.11
C LEU A 140 -2.35 -27.11 20.83
N TRP A 141 -2.79 -28.35 20.66
CA TRP A 141 -4.18 -28.67 20.34
C TRP A 141 -4.87 -29.42 21.47
N ASP A 142 -6.09 -29.01 21.80
CA ASP A 142 -6.97 -29.69 22.77
C ASP A 142 -8.22 -30.25 22.06
N LEU A 143 -8.79 -31.32 22.62
CA LEU A 143 -9.97 -32.03 22.10
C LEU A 143 -11.19 -31.78 22.97
N TYR A 144 -12.31 -31.54 22.31
CA TYR A 144 -13.59 -31.20 22.91
C TYR A 144 -14.69 -32.04 22.28
N THR A 145 -15.72 -32.36 23.06
CA THR A 145 -16.99 -32.87 22.53
C THR A 145 -18.03 -31.78 22.53
N VAL A 146 -18.91 -31.83 21.53
CA VAL A 146 -20.12 -31.01 21.49
C VAL A 146 -21.14 -31.64 22.44
N VAL A 147 -21.57 -30.91 23.47
CA VAL A 147 -22.61 -31.37 24.41
C VAL A 147 -23.86 -30.50 24.24
N ASP A 148 -25.03 -31.15 24.15
CA ASP A 148 -26.33 -30.47 24.10
C ASP A 148 -26.71 -29.97 25.51
N CYS A 149 -26.97 -28.67 25.66
CA CYS A 149 -27.24 -28.05 26.97
C CYS A 149 -28.57 -28.50 27.62
N HIS A 150 -29.33 -29.40 26.99
CA HIS A 150 -30.54 -30.01 27.59
C HIS A 150 -30.26 -31.31 28.35
N ASP A 151 -29.03 -31.84 28.35
CA ASP A 151 -28.68 -33.03 29.13
C ASP A 151 -28.52 -32.71 30.64
N PRO A 152 -29.12 -33.52 31.54
CA PRO A 152 -28.98 -33.32 32.98
C PRO A 152 -27.54 -33.61 33.44
N GLY A 153 -26.75 -32.55 33.57
CA GLY A 153 -25.34 -32.60 34.00
C GLY A 153 -24.41 -31.55 33.38
N ALA A 154 -24.86 -30.75 32.41
CA ALA A 154 -24.06 -29.71 31.76
C ALA A 154 -24.14 -28.35 32.48
N THR A 155 -23.00 -27.70 32.71
CA THR A 155 -22.93 -26.29 33.17
C THR A 155 -22.67 -25.37 31.97
N CYS A 156 -23.71 -24.79 31.39
CA CYS A 156 -23.58 -23.80 30.30
C CYS A 156 -23.65 -22.37 30.87
N VAL A 157 -22.70 -21.50 30.53
CA VAL A 157 -22.78 -20.05 30.82
C VAL A 157 -23.64 -19.40 29.74
N SER A 158 -24.69 -18.67 30.13
CA SER A 158 -25.63 -18.04 29.20
C SER A 158 -24.94 -16.94 28.36
N PRO A 159 -25.34 -16.73 27.08
CA PRO A 159 -24.80 -15.66 26.26
C PRO A 159 -25.19 -14.27 26.83
N PRO A 160 -24.36 -13.22 26.60
CA PRO A 160 -24.67 -11.87 27.07
C PRO A 160 -25.90 -11.29 26.37
N SER A 161 -26.72 -10.53 27.11
CA SER A 161 -27.93 -9.88 26.61
C SER A 161 -27.64 -8.83 25.53
N PRO A 162 -28.58 -8.59 24.59
CA PRO A 162 -28.41 -7.59 23.53
C PRO A 162 -28.29 -6.14 24.10
N PRO A 163 -27.60 -5.23 23.39
CA PRO A 163 -27.34 -3.88 23.89
C PRO A 163 -28.62 -3.02 23.91
N LEU A 164 -28.74 -2.15 24.90
CA LEU A 164 -29.79 -1.12 24.99
C LEU A 164 -29.65 -0.07 23.88
N PRO A 165 -30.77 0.57 23.44
CA PRO A 165 -30.73 1.61 22.42
C PRO A 165 -30.04 2.89 22.91
N SER A 166 -29.25 3.50 22.03
CA SER A 166 -28.48 4.73 22.27
C SER A 166 -29.37 5.98 22.44
N PRO A 167 -28.93 6.98 23.23
CA PRO A 167 -29.62 8.27 23.33
C PRO A 167 -29.56 9.09 22.02
N PRO A 168 -30.50 10.03 21.80
CA PRO A 168 -30.60 10.77 20.55
C PRO A 168 -29.43 11.72 20.33
N LEU A 169 -28.97 11.79 19.08
CA LEU A 169 -27.89 12.67 18.61
C LEU A 169 -28.25 14.16 18.74
N PRO A 170 -27.27 15.04 19.02
CA PRO A 170 -27.46 16.49 18.91
C PRO A 170 -27.74 16.92 17.46
N PRO A 171 -28.41 18.07 17.24
CA PRO A 171 -28.79 18.52 15.91
C PRO A 171 -27.59 18.82 15.03
N ALA A 172 -27.69 18.42 13.76
CA ALA A 172 -26.66 18.60 12.75
C ALA A 172 -26.36 20.09 12.48
N PRO A 173 -25.10 20.45 12.15
CA PRO A 173 -24.79 21.77 11.62
C PRO A 173 -25.51 22.00 10.27
N PRO A 174 -25.77 23.26 9.87
CA PRO A 174 -26.50 23.57 8.64
C PRO A 174 -25.76 23.04 7.41
N SER A 175 -26.50 22.37 6.53
CA SER A 175 -26.02 21.76 5.29
C SER A 175 -25.24 22.74 4.41
N PRO A 176 -24.17 22.30 3.72
CA PRO A 176 -23.64 23.05 2.58
C PRO A 176 -24.70 23.11 1.47
N SER A 177 -24.70 24.23 0.73
CA SER A 177 -25.59 24.56 -0.39
C SER A 177 -25.92 23.38 -1.32
N PRO A 178 -27.12 23.38 -1.94
CA PRO A 178 -27.50 22.34 -2.89
C PRO A 178 -26.46 22.23 -4.00
N SER A 179 -25.98 21.00 -4.23
CA SER A 179 -25.17 20.66 -5.38
C SER A 179 -25.88 21.15 -6.66
N PRO A 180 -25.15 21.73 -7.63
CA PRO A 180 -25.73 22.08 -8.90
C PRO A 180 -26.36 20.83 -9.55
N PRO A 181 -27.45 20.99 -10.33
CA PRO A 181 -28.09 19.87 -11.01
C PRO A 181 -27.07 19.12 -11.89
N PRO A 182 -27.27 17.80 -12.10
CA PRO A 182 -26.37 17.03 -12.96
C PRO A 182 -26.30 17.71 -14.33
N LEU A 183 -25.07 18.02 -14.74
CA LEU A 183 -24.81 18.50 -16.10
C LEU A 183 -25.41 17.47 -17.07
N PRO A 184 -26.07 17.90 -18.15
CA PRO A 184 -26.56 16.99 -19.18
C PRO A 184 -25.40 16.12 -19.65
N ALA A 185 -25.71 14.84 -19.95
CA ALA A 185 -24.76 13.87 -20.47
C ALA A 185 -23.89 14.55 -21.53
N ARG A 186 -22.59 14.64 -21.23
CA ARG A 186 -21.60 15.21 -22.14
C ARG A 186 -21.78 14.48 -23.47
N PRO A 187 -21.98 15.19 -24.60
CA PRO A 187 -21.95 14.54 -25.90
C PRO A 187 -20.63 13.77 -26.01
N ALA A 188 -20.67 12.59 -26.64
CA ALA A 188 -19.53 11.71 -26.84
C ALA A 188 -18.27 12.55 -27.07
N SER A 189 -17.29 12.42 -26.17
CA SER A 189 -16.02 13.12 -26.32
C SER A 189 -15.52 12.87 -27.73
N PRO A 190 -15.09 13.90 -28.48
CA PRO A 190 -14.46 13.68 -29.76
C PRO A 190 -13.29 12.70 -29.56
N LEU A 191 -13.11 11.79 -30.53
CA LEU A 191 -11.93 10.92 -30.59
C LEU A 191 -10.69 11.75 -30.26
N SER A 192 -9.92 11.32 -29.27
CA SER A 192 -8.65 11.95 -28.97
C SER A 192 -7.80 11.96 -30.25
N PRO A 193 -7.12 13.09 -30.56
CA PRO A 193 -6.33 13.17 -31.78
C PRO A 193 -5.29 12.06 -31.78
N VAL A 194 -5.11 11.41 -32.93
CA VAL A 194 -4.12 10.35 -33.11
C VAL A 194 -2.73 10.96 -32.91
N GLY A 195 -2.00 10.45 -31.93
CA GLY A 195 -0.64 10.87 -31.64
C GLY A 195 0.35 10.51 -32.75
N PRO A 196 1.58 11.05 -32.68
CA PRO A 196 2.61 10.78 -33.66
C PRO A 196 2.93 9.28 -33.74
N PRO A 197 3.49 8.81 -34.87
CA PRO A 197 3.98 7.44 -34.98
C PRO A 197 4.92 7.08 -33.83
N LEU A 198 4.77 5.86 -33.32
CA LEU A 198 5.66 5.31 -32.29
C LEU A 198 6.95 4.79 -32.92
N PRO A 199 8.07 4.75 -32.16
CA PRO A 199 9.28 4.08 -32.60
C PRO A 199 9.03 2.58 -32.85
N ASP A 200 9.90 1.98 -33.67
CA ASP A 200 9.78 0.58 -34.06
C ASP A 200 10.22 -0.40 -32.97
N VAL A 201 11.13 0.02 -32.08
CA VAL A 201 11.60 -0.82 -30.98
C VAL A 201 10.53 -0.87 -29.88
N VAL A 202 10.17 -2.09 -29.48
CA VAL A 202 9.18 -2.33 -28.43
C VAL A 202 9.78 -3.16 -27.31
N PHE A 203 9.35 -2.91 -26.08
CA PHE A 203 9.72 -3.74 -24.92
C PHE A 203 8.87 -5.01 -24.83
N TRP A 204 7.58 -4.90 -25.16
CA TRP A 204 6.59 -5.96 -25.12
C TRP A 204 6.22 -6.33 -26.56
N ASP A 205 6.62 -7.54 -26.97
CA ASP A 205 6.37 -8.15 -28.28
C ASP A 205 5.78 -9.58 -28.14
N ASN A 206 5.15 -9.86 -27.00
CA ASN A 206 4.61 -11.19 -26.73
C ASN A 206 3.41 -11.51 -27.64
N GLU A 207 3.39 -12.72 -28.19
CA GLU A 207 2.25 -13.28 -28.91
C GLU A 207 1.46 -14.21 -27.97
N TRP A 208 0.37 -13.69 -27.40
CA TRP A 208 -0.49 -14.46 -26.50
C TRP A 208 -1.87 -14.75 -27.12
N PRO A 209 -2.56 -15.81 -26.67
CA PRO A 209 -3.96 -16.03 -27.01
C PRO A 209 -4.85 -14.91 -26.48
N SER A 210 -6.06 -14.83 -27.03
CA SER A 210 -7.06 -13.85 -26.60
C SER A 210 -7.45 -14.03 -25.13
N ASP A 211 -7.49 -12.94 -24.39
CA ASP A 211 -8.08 -12.87 -23.05
C ASP A 211 -9.60 -12.65 -23.11
N THR A 212 -10.10 -12.08 -24.22
CA THR A 212 -11.50 -11.74 -24.44
C THR A 212 -12.23 -12.78 -25.29
N ASP A 213 -13.53 -12.93 -25.02
CA ASP A 213 -14.48 -13.70 -25.82
C ASP A 213 -15.37 -12.77 -26.66
N GLY A 214 -15.78 -13.20 -27.86
CA GLY A 214 -16.66 -12.42 -28.75
C GLY A 214 -16.01 -12.06 -30.09
N ASP A 215 -16.48 -10.99 -30.72
CA ASP A 215 -15.99 -10.50 -32.02
C ASP A 215 -14.66 -9.75 -31.90
N LEU A 216 -14.39 -9.11 -30.75
CA LEU A 216 -13.13 -8.42 -30.47
C LEU A 216 -12.26 -9.30 -29.58
N THR A 217 -11.54 -10.24 -30.18
CA THR A 217 -10.49 -11.00 -29.51
C THR A 217 -9.25 -10.15 -29.32
N GLY A 218 -8.55 -10.32 -28.20
CA GLY A 218 -7.32 -9.58 -27.91
C GLY A 218 -6.77 -9.83 -26.51
N THR A 219 -5.56 -9.33 -26.28
CA THR A 219 -4.84 -9.41 -25.01
C THR A 219 -5.20 -8.21 -24.13
N VAL A 220 -5.40 -8.43 -22.84
CA VAL A 220 -5.68 -7.38 -21.85
C VAL A 220 -4.61 -7.37 -20.77
N LEU A 221 -4.01 -6.20 -20.58
CA LEU A 221 -3.09 -5.91 -19.49
C LEU A 221 -3.68 -4.83 -18.59
N PHE A 222 -3.34 -4.89 -17.31
CA PHE A 222 -3.66 -3.85 -16.32
C PHE A 222 -2.39 -3.19 -15.84
N ALA A 223 -2.46 -1.93 -15.41
CA ALA A 223 -1.37 -1.28 -14.67
C ALA A 223 -1.89 -0.59 -13.41
N GLN A 224 -1.27 -0.93 -12.28
CA GLN A 224 -1.41 -0.27 -10.98
C GLN A 224 -0.02 0.08 -10.44
N ALA A 225 0.50 -0.65 -9.46
CA ALA A 225 1.88 -0.51 -9.00
C ALA A 225 2.91 -1.05 -10.02
N GLN A 226 2.44 -1.96 -10.88
CA GLN A 226 3.17 -2.47 -12.03
C GLN A 226 2.18 -2.87 -13.12
N ILE A 227 2.69 -3.14 -14.32
CA ILE A 227 1.93 -3.78 -15.39
C ILE A 227 1.78 -5.26 -15.05
N MET A 228 0.58 -5.79 -15.21
CA MET A 228 0.24 -7.19 -14.93
C MET A 228 -0.76 -7.70 -15.95
N PRO A 229 -0.62 -8.95 -16.40
CA PRO A 229 -1.50 -9.52 -17.40
C PRO A 229 -2.84 -9.97 -16.80
N SER A 230 -3.89 -10.00 -17.63
CA SER A 230 -5.21 -10.43 -17.16
C SER A 230 -5.33 -11.95 -17.00
N LYS A 231 -4.89 -12.75 -17.98
CA LYS A 231 -4.95 -14.22 -17.94
C LYS A 231 -3.62 -14.89 -18.29
N HIS A 232 -3.04 -14.55 -19.44
CA HIS A 232 -1.83 -15.21 -19.95
C HIS A 232 -0.54 -14.67 -19.32
N ARG A 233 0.51 -15.48 -19.25
CA ARG A 233 1.79 -15.12 -18.64
C ARG A 233 2.96 -15.66 -19.46
N VAL A 234 4.13 -15.05 -19.28
CA VAL A 234 5.37 -15.61 -19.82
C VAL A 234 5.70 -16.92 -19.09
N ALA A 235 6.23 -17.91 -19.81
CA ALA A 235 6.63 -19.17 -19.18
C ALA A 235 7.70 -18.93 -18.09
N GLY A 236 7.44 -19.42 -16.87
CA GLY A 236 8.30 -19.19 -15.71
C GLY A 236 7.97 -17.93 -14.91
N ASP A 237 7.04 -17.09 -15.39
CA ASP A 237 6.47 -15.96 -14.65
C ASP A 237 5.26 -16.41 -13.82
N ASP A 238 5.54 -17.25 -12.82
CA ASP A 238 4.48 -17.90 -12.03
C ASP A 238 3.88 -16.96 -10.96
N THR A 239 4.49 -15.80 -10.70
CA THR A 239 4.12 -14.92 -9.59
C THR A 239 3.96 -13.47 -10.04
N GLN A 240 2.71 -13.09 -10.33
CA GLN A 240 2.29 -11.72 -10.63
C GLN A 240 1.22 -11.28 -9.64
N PRO A 241 1.15 -9.98 -9.27
CA PRO A 241 0.03 -9.46 -8.51
C PRO A 241 -1.26 -9.48 -9.35
N HIS A 242 -2.39 -9.40 -8.65
CA HIS A 242 -3.70 -9.13 -9.24
C HIS A 242 -4.13 -7.69 -8.90
N LEU A 243 -5.27 -7.24 -9.43
CA LEU A 243 -5.79 -5.90 -9.18
C LEU A 243 -6.05 -5.67 -7.69
N THR A 244 -5.53 -4.59 -7.14
CA THR A 244 -5.93 -4.08 -5.82
C THR A 244 -7.24 -3.31 -5.94
N ALA A 245 -8.22 -3.59 -5.10
CA ALA A 245 -9.51 -2.91 -5.13
C ALA A 245 -9.38 -1.41 -4.83
N GLN A 246 -10.31 -0.60 -5.35
CA GLN A 246 -10.33 0.86 -5.18
C GLN A 246 -9.02 1.58 -5.48
N ARG A 247 -8.26 1.06 -6.45
CA ARG A 247 -7.10 1.75 -7.01
C ARG A 247 -7.34 1.99 -8.48
N LYS A 248 -7.09 3.23 -8.91
CA LYS A 248 -7.19 3.63 -10.32
C LYS A 248 -6.27 2.72 -11.16
N THR A 249 -6.78 2.25 -12.28
CA THR A 249 -6.10 1.23 -13.10
C THR A 249 -6.04 1.67 -14.55
N LEU A 250 -4.86 1.60 -15.16
CA LEU A 250 -4.75 1.67 -16.62
C LEU A 250 -5.15 0.30 -17.18
N VAL A 251 -6.08 0.29 -18.13
CA VAL A 251 -6.45 -0.90 -18.91
C VAL A 251 -5.85 -0.73 -20.30
N MET A 252 -5.11 -1.73 -20.74
CA MET A 252 -4.47 -1.78 -22.06
C MET A 252 -5.03 -2.99 -22.80
N PHE A 253 -5.75 -2.75 -23.89
CA PHE A 253 -6.33 -3.79 -24.72
C PHE A 253 -5.65 -3.78 -26.09
N GLN A 254 -5.05 -4.91 -26.45
CA GLN A 254 -4.45 -5.13 -27.76
C GLN A 254 -5.36 -6.10 -28.55
N PRO A 255 -6.23 -5.57 -29.42
CA PRO A 255 -7.06 -6.42 -30.28
C PRO A 255 -6.19 -7.20 -31.27
N SER A 256 -6.66 -8.38 -31.68
CA SER A 256 -6.03 -9.10 -32.78
C SER A 256 -6.12 -8.29 -34.09
N ASP A 257 -5.16 -8.50 -34.99
CA ASP A 257 -4.99 -7.71 -36.20
C ASP A 257 -6.28 -7.59 -37.03
N GLY A 258 -6.59 -6.34 -37.42
CA GLY A 258 -7.72 -6.02 -38.31
C GLY A 258 -9.11 -6.10 -37.67
N LEU A 259 -9.22 -6.39 -36.36
CA LEU A 259 -10.51 -6.46 -35.68
C LEU A 259 -11.08 -5.09 -35.31
N VAL A 260 -10.19 -4.13 -35.01
CA VAL A 260 -10.54 -2.76 -34.61
C VAL A 260 -10.16 -1.77 -35.71
N SER A 261 -11.07 -0.86 -36.03
CA SER A 261 -10.88 0.24 -36.98
C SER A 261 -10.32 1.47 -36.26
N ASP A 262 -9.30 2.12 -36.82
CA ASP A 262 -8.76 3.38 -36.28
C ASP A 262 -9.73 4.56 -36.48
N ALA A 263 -10.73 4.42 -37.36
CA ALA A 263 -11.71 5.46 -37.66
C ALA A 263 -12.87 5.51 -36.67
N ASP A 264 -13.11 4.41 -35.93
CA ASP A 264 -14.29 4.24 -35.08
C ASP A 264 -13.90 4.20 -33.59
N PRO A 265 -14.68 4.82 -32.69
CA PRO A 265 -14.35 4.84 -31.27
C PRO A 265 -14.43 3.45 -30.64
N LEU A 266 -13.37 3.09 -29.93
CA LEU A 266 -13.37 1.94 -29.03
C LEU A 266 -13.71 2.39 -27.61
N VAL A 267 -14.67 1.73 -26.97
CA VAL A 267 -15.15 2.07 -25.63
C VAL A 267 -15.00 0.88 -24.69
N MET A 268 -14.39 1.11 -23.53
CA MET A 268 -14.37 0.18 -22.42
C MET A 268 -15.59 0.40 -21.54
N ARG A 269 -16.26 -0.68 -21.13
CA ARG A 269 -17.37 -0.70 -20.17
C ARG A 269 -17.04 -1.65 -19.05
N VAL A 270 -17.32 -1.25 -17.81
CA VAL A 270 -17.08 -2.08 -16.62
C VAL A 270 -18.41 -2.43 -16.00
N LEU A 271 -18.65 -3.73 -15.77
CA LEU A 271 -19.86 -4.26 -15.17
C LEU A 271 -19.56 -4.84 -13.79
N ASP A 272 -20.53 -4.77 -12.88
CA ASP A 272 -20.47 -5.50 -11.61
C ASP A 272 -20.80 -6.99 -11.80
N GLY A 273 -20.69 -7.76 -10.71
CA GLY A 273 -20.98 -9.20 -10.72
C GLY A 273 -22.45 -9.56 -10.99
N ASP A 274 -23.37 -8.59 -10.95
CA ASP A 274 -24.77 -8.77 -11.35
C ASP A 274 -25.00 -8.34 -12.82
N GLY A 275 -23.94 -7.96 -13.54
CA GLY A 275 -24.00 -7.48 -14.93
C GLY A 275 -24.51 -6.04 -15.08
N ARG A 276 -24.56 -5.24 -14.01
CA ARG A 276 -24.94 -3.82 -14.09
C ARG A 276 -23.73 -2.97 -14.46
N LEU A 277 -23.94 -1.99 -15.34
CA LEU A 277 -22.90 -1.05 -15.74
C LEU A 277 -22.47 -0.17 -14.56
N LEU A 278 -21.19 -0.27 -14.19
CA LEU A 278 -20.54 0.62 -13.21
C LEU A 278 -20.06 1.92 -13.84
N GLY A 279 -19.57 1.83 -15.08
CA GLY A 279 -19.08 2.97 -15.84
C GLY A 279 -18.53 2.59 -17.22
N SER A 280 -18.19 3.60 -18.00
CA SER A 280 -17.61 3.46 -19.33
C SER A 280 -16.61 4.56 -19.62
N ALA A 281 -15.55 4.24 -20.37
CA ALA A 281 -14.55 5.20 -20.80
C ALA A 281 -14.17 4.96 -22.28
N PRO A 282 -14.03 6.01 -23.11
CA PRO A 282 -13.41 5.87 -24.42
C PRO A 282 -11.96 5.42 -24.25
N MET A 283 -11.49 4.60 -25.20
CA MET A 283 -10.10 4.17 -25.25
C MET A 283 -9.29 5.05 -26.19
N GLU A 284 -8.10 5.40 -25.74
CA GLU A 284 -7.10 6.15 -26.49
C GLU A 284 -6.47 5.27 -27.58
N HIS A 285 -6.24 5.87 -28.74
CA HIS A 285 -5.60 5.24 -29.88
C HIS A 285 -4.21 4.69 -29.52
N PRO A 286 -3.72 3.59 -30.13
CA PRO A 286 -2.43 2.98 -29.78
C PRO A 286 -1.22 3.93 -29.79
N ASN A 287 -1.18 4.91 -30.69
CA ASN A 287 -0.13 5.93 -30.72
C ASN A 287 -0.10 6.83 -29.46
N ASN A 288 -1.21 6.90 -28.73
CA ASN A 288 -1.35 7.67 -27.49
C ASN A 288 -1.06 6.84 -26.23
N ILE A 289 -0.51 5.63 -26.37
CA ILE A 289 -0.09 4.83 -25.21
C ILE A 289 0.78 5.69 -24.26
N PRO A 290 0.55 5.65 -22.94
CA PRO A 290 1.37 6.37 -21.97
C PRO A 290 2.85 6.07 -22.17
N LYS A 291 3.67 7.13 -22.15
CA LYS A 291 5.12 7.04 -22.40
C LYS A 291 5.88 6.81 -21.10
N GLN A 292 6.99 6.07 -21.20
CA GLN A 292 7.89 5.79 -20.09
C GLN A 292 8.54 7.05 -19.52
N ALA A 293 8.98 6.97 -18.26
CA ALA A 293 9.82 8.00 -17.66
C ALA A 293 11.09 8.22 -18.52
N GLY A 294 11.48 9.48 -18.69
CA GLY A 294 12.59 9.87 -19.56
C GLY A 294 12.17 10.23 -20.99
N TRP A 295 10.97 9.85 -21.45
CA TRP A 295 10.47 10.25 -22.77
C TRP A 295 10.44 11.78 -22.91
N VAL A 296 10.85 12.29 -24.07
CA VAL A 296 10.78 13.71 -24.42
C VAL A 296 9.65 13.93 -25.45
N PRO A 297 8.59 14.69 -25.13
CA PRO A 297 7.50 14.95 -26.06
C PRO A 297 7.91 15.99 -27.11
N ASN A 298 7.18 16.02 -28.24
CA ASN A 298 7.23 17.08 -29.25
C ASN A 298 8.64 17.38 -29.78
N LEU A 299 9.44 16.34 -30.04
CA LEU A 299 10.72 16.52 -30.71
C LEU A 299 10.50 16.81 -32.19
N ASP A 300 11.22 17.80 -32.72
CA ASP A 300 11.34 18.00 -34.16
C ASP A 300 11.97 16.75 -34.80
N PRO A 301 11.32 16.09 -35.78
CA PRO A 301 11.90 14.94 -36.48
C PRO A 301 13.24 15.23 -37.18
N SER A 302 13.56 16.50 -37.40
CA SER A 302 14.83 16.96 -37.98
C SER A 302 15.88 17.36 -36.93
N LEU A 303 15.61 17.12 -35.64
CA LEU A 303 16.53 17.42 -34.55
C LEU A 303 17.90 16.79 -34.79
N ALA A 304 18.94 17.63 -34.77
CA ALA A 304 20.31 17.21 -34.94
C ALA A 304 21.20 17.88 -33.90
N PHE A 305 22.18 17.13 -33.38
CA PHE A 305 23.16 17.63 -32.44
C PHE A 305 24.43 18.02 -33.19
N PRO A 306 24.83 19.31 -33.18
CA PRO A 306 25.99 19.75 -33.93
C PRO A 306 27.28 19.14 -33.36
N HIS A 307 28.15 18.57 -34.20
CA HIS A 307 29.46 18.07 -33.76
C HIS A 307 30.39 19.21 -33.28
N SER A 308 30.29 20.38 -33.89
CA SER A 308 31.01 21.61 -33.51
C SER A 308 30.07 22.80 -33.56
N LEU A 309 30.30 23.76 -32.67
CA LEU A 309 29.64 25.06 -32.72
C LEU A 309 30.36 25.99 -33.71
N ASN A 310 29.61 26.89 -34.34
CA ASN A 310 30.10 27.83 -35.34
C ASN A 310 30.27 29.23 -34.72
N ASP A 311 31.51 29.57 -34.36
CA ASP A 311 31.87 30.82 -33.67
C ASP A 311 31.01 31.11 -32.41
N PRO A 312 30.94 30.16 -31.44
CA PRO A 312 30.10 30.32 -30.27
C PRO A 312 30.60 31.42 -29.34
N HIS A 313 29.69 32.01 -28.57
CA HIS A 313 30.09 32.82 -27.42
C HIS A 313 30.68 31.91 -26.32
N VAL A 314 31.97 32.09 -26.02
CA VAL A 314 32.65 31.27 -25.02
C VAL A 314 32.54 31.87 -23.62
N VAL A 315 31.86 31.18 -22.71
CA VAL A 315 31.78 31.55 -21.29
C VAL A 315 32.83 30.78 -20.50
N GLN A 316 33.80 31.52 -19.97
CA GLN A 316 34.94 30.96 -19.24
C GLN A 316 35.49 31.94 -18.21
N GLY A 317 36.22 31.43 -17.22
CA GLY A 317 36.76 32.20 -16.10
C GLY A 317 35.75 32.33 -14.95
N GLN A 318 36.25 32.27 -13.72
CA GLN A 318 35.41 32.16 -12.51
C GLN A 318 34.34 33.26 -12.40
N ALA A 319 34.67 34.52 -12.69
CA ALA A 319 33.74 35.63 -12.61
C ALA A 319 32.54 35.51 -13.58
N ASN A 320 32.76 34.87 -14.74
CA ASN A 320 31.72 34.67 -15.75
C ASN A 320 30.92 33.38 -15.51
N LEU A 321 31.49 32.40 -14.81
CA LEU A 321 30.81 31.15 -14.47
C LEU A 321 29.92 31.27 -13.22
N ASN A 322 30.32 32.09 -12.24
CA ASN A 322 29.53 32.28 -11.00
C ASN A 322 28.06 32.63 -11.27
N PRO A 323 27.72 33.56 -12.20
CA PRO A 323 26.33 33.93 -12.46
C PRO A 323 25.52 32.86 -13.21
N LEU A 324 26.15 31.77 -13.68
CA LEU A 324 25.43 30.65 -14.31
C LEU A 324 24.84 29.68 -13.29
N ASN A 325 25.28 29.77 -12.03
CA ASN A 325 24.69 29.05 -10.89
C ASN A 325 23.49 29.82 -10.34
N ASP A 326 22.52 30.05 -11.21
CA ASP A 326 21.30 30.77 -10.91
C ASP A 326 20.12 29.97 -11.47
N PRO A 327 19.22 29.41 -10.63
CA PRO A 327 18.03 28.71 -11.09
C PRO A 327 17.11 29.54 -12.00
N GLY A 328 17.23 30.89 -12.00
CA GLY A 328 16.55 31.77 -12.95
C GLY A 328 17.26 31.94 -14.30
N ALA A 329 18.47 31.39 -14.44
CA ALA A 329 19.30 31.40 -15.64
C ALA A 329 19.54 32.78 -16.28
N ALA A 330 19.41 33.88 -15.52
CA ALA A 330 19.30 35.24 -16.08
C ALA A 330 20.48 35.62 -16.99
N ARG A 331 21.69 35.25 -16.58
CA ARG A 331 22.91 35.53 -17.35
C ARG A 331 22.95 34.75 -18.66
N LEU A 332 22.55 33.47 -18.64
CA LEU A 332 22.59 32.65 -19.85
C LEU A 332 21.50 33.09 -20.84
N THR A 333 20.30 33.47 -20.35
CA THR A 333 19.25 34.10 -21.16
C THR A 333 19.75 35.36 -21.86
N GLU A 334 20.43 36.25 -21.14
CA GLU A 334 20.98 37.49 -21.70
C GLU A 334 21.95 37.19 -22.85
N ILE A 335 22.86 36.23 -22.66
CA ILE A 335 23.85 35.86 -23.69
C ILE A 335 23.14 35.29 -24.92
N LEU A 336 22.23 34.34 -24.73
CA LEU A 336 21.51 33.66 -25.82
C LEU A 336 20.61 34.61 -26.62
N THR A 337 20.08 35.66 -25.99
CA THR A 337 19.17 36.61 -26.64
C THR A 337 19.88 37.81 -27.26
N THR A 338 21.02 38.24 -26.73
CA THR A 338 21.66 39.50 -27.13
C THR A 338 23.02 39.36 -27.77
N VAL A 339 23.72 38.23 -27.55
CA VAL A 339 25.11 38.04 -27.97
C VAL A 339 25.22 36.98 -29.06
N ASN A 340 24.81 35.74 -28.78
CA ASN A 340 24.91 34.62 -29.70
C ASN A 340 23.98 33.49 -29.26
N THR A 341 23.27 32.87 -30.22
CA THR A 341 22.41 31.70 -29.99
C THR A 341 23.23 30.43 -29.74
N GLU A 342 24.49 30.39 -30.15
CA GLU A 342 25.43 29.32 -29.81
C GLU A 342 26.38 29.73 -28.67
N VAL A 343 26.36 28.99 -27.56
CA VAL A 343 27.17 29.26 -26.37
C VAL A 343 28.00 28.04 -26.00
N GLU A 344 29.30 28.26 -25.74
CA GLU A 344 30.21 27.24 -25.22
C GLU A 344 30.68 27.58 -23.81
N ILE A 345 30.30 26.77 -22.83
CA ILE A 345 30.68 26.93 -21.42
C ILE A 345 31.85 26.00 -21.12
N LYS A 346 32.98 26.56 -20.67
CA LYS A 346 34.22 25.81 -20.38
C LYS A 346 34.54 25.85 -18.89
N LEU A 347 34.61 24.68 -18.27
CA LEU A 347 34.95 24.52 -16.86
C LEU A 347 36.27 23.76 -16.69
N TRP A 348 37.11 24.20 -15.76
CA TRP A 348 38.38 23.53 -15.40
C TRP A 348 38.80 23.86 -13.96
N ASP A 349 39.87 23.24 -13.48
CA ASP A 349 40.41 23.50 -12.14
C ASP A 349 40.80 24.99 -11.97
N GLY A 350 40.10 25.71 -11.09
CA GLY A 350 40.26 27.15 -10.89
C GLY A 350 39.30 28.05 -11.69
N SER A 351 38.42 27.45 -12.49
CA SER A 351 37.30 28.12 -13.17
C SER A 351 36.12 27.16 -13.25
N TRP A 352 35.36 27.08 -12.17
CA TRP A 352 34.34 26.04 -11.98
C TRP A 352 33.12 26.56 -11.23
N THR A 353 31.95 26.03 -11.55
CA THR A 353 30.71 26.18 -10.77
C THR A 353 30.09 24.79 -10.58
N SER A 354 29.39 24.58 -9.46
CA SER A 354 28.69 23.32 -9.18
C SER A 354 27.55 23.06 -10.15
N ASP A 355 26.86 24.13 -10.54
CA ASP A 355 25.65 24.07 -11.33
C ASP A 355 25.69 25.11 -12.45
N VAL A 356 25.12 24.72 -13.58
CA VAL A 356 24.80 25.57 -14.72
C VAL A 356 23.32 25.37 -15.01
N TYR A 357 22.54 26.45 -15.00
CA TYR A 357 21.11 26.38 -15.30
C TYR A 357 20.81 26.95 -16.69
N LEU A 358 20.10 26.18 -17.50
CA LEU A 358 19.57 26.65 -18.77
C LEU A 358 18.25 27.39 -18.56
N PRO A 359 17.97 28.40 -19.40
CA PRO A 359 16.73 29.16 -19.30
C PRO A 359 15.52 28.36 -19.75
N GLU A 360 14.32 28.85 -19.41
CA GLU A 360 13.09 28.37 -20.01
C GLU A 360 13.18 28.50 -21.55
N GLY A 361 12.72 27.49 -22.28
CA GLY A 361 12.95 27.41 -23.72
C GLY A 361 12.22 28.49 -24.51
N ASP A 362 11.09 28.98 -24.01
CA ASP A 362 10.33 30.10 -24.60
C ASP A 362 10.97 31.48 -24.33
N ALA A 363 11.97 31.55 -23.45
CA ALA A 363 12.68 32.79 -23.12
C ALA A 363 13.89 33.07 -24.03
N VAL A 364 14.22 32.17 -24.95
CA VAL A 364 15.40 32.28 -25.84
C VAL A 364 15.05 31.95 -27.29
N PRO A 365 15.89 32.33 -28.27
CA PRO A 365 15.65 31.99 -29.68
C PRO A 365 15.59 30.48 -29.93
N ALA A 366 14.70 30.05 -30.82
CA ALA A 366 14.42 28.63 -31.10
C ALA A 366 15.64 27.85 -31.65
N ASP A 367 16.62 28.52 -32.23
CA ASP A 367 17.87 27.97 -32.76
C ASP A 367 19.02 27.95 -31.73
N SER A 368 18.70 28.18 -30.45
CA SER A 368 19.71 28.22 -29.39
C SER A 368 20.38 26.85 -29.14
N VAL A 369 21.70 26.87 -28.97
CA VAL A 369 22.53 25.70 -28.65
C VAL A 369 23.49 26.04 -27.53
N VAL A 370 23.53 25.20 -26.50
CA VAL A 370 24.46 25.34 -25.37
C VAL A 370 25.32 24.09 -25.26
N ARG A 371 26.63 24.26 -25.41
CA ARG A 371 27.60 23.21 -25.13
C ARG A 371 28.27 23.47 -23.79
N VAL A 372 28.28 22.48 -22.92
CA VAL A 372 28.99 22.53 -21.64
C VAL A 372 30.11 21.50 -21.65
N SER A 373 31.34 21.93 -21.41
CA SER A 373 32.53 21.07 -21.37
C SER A 373 33.25 21.22 -20.03
N SER A 374 33.59 20.09 -19.40
CA SER A 374 34.25 20.07 -18.10
C SER A 374 35.56 19.32 -18.13
N ASN A 375 36.65 20.00 -17.77
CA ASN A 375 37.94 19.41 -17.39
C ASN A 375 38.25 19.68 -15.90
N ALA A 376 37.23 19.97 -15.10
CA ALA A 376 37.38 20.18 -13.67
C ALA A 376 37.45 18.84 -12.92
N GLY A 377 38.17 18.82 -11.79
CA GLY A 377 38.23 17.68 -10.88
C GLY A 377 36.89 17.42 -10.17
N TYR A 378 36.10 18.47 -9.93
CA TYR A 378 34.75 18.37 -9.36
C TYR A 378 33.69 18.23 -10.48
N LYS A 379 32.66 17.42 -10.20
CA LYS A 379 31.53 17.24 -11.13
C LYS A 379 30.71 18.53 -11.25
N VAL A 380 30.06 18.71 -12.39
CA VAL A 380 29.17 19.85 -12.69
C VAL A 380 27.80 19.30 -13.02
N SER A 381 26.73 19.89 -12.47
CA SER A 381 25.36 19.60 -12.87
C SER A 381 24.90 20.63 -13.91
N VAL A 382 24.45 20.16 -15.06
CA VAL A 382 23.79 20.99 -16.07
C VAL A 382 22.29 20.79 -15.95
N ASN A 383 21.57 21.81 -15.50
CA ASN A 383 20.17 21.75 -15.12
C ASN A 383 19.29 22.45 -16.17
N TYR A 384 18.22 21.80 -16.60
CA TYR A 384 17.25 22.33 -17.56
C TYR A 384 15.86 21.77 -17.26
N ARG A 385 14.81 22.40 -17.80
CA ARG A 385 13.43 22.07 -17.41
C ARG A 385 12.94 20.78 -18.04
N ASP A 386 12.25 19.98 -17.24
CA ASP A 386 11.50 18.83 -17.72
C ASP A 386 10.12 19.29 -18.23
N ALA A 387 9.86 19.14 -19.53
CA ALA A 387 8.61 19.56 -20.15
C ALA A 387 7.37 18.77 -19.66
N LEU A 388 7.55 17.56 -19.11
CA LEU A 388 6.45 16.72 -18.63
C LEU A 388 6.14 16.96 -17.15
N THR A 389 7.18 17.07 -16.32
CA THR A 389 7.02 17.16 -14.86
C THR A 389 7.08 18.59 -14.34
N GLY A 390 7.61 19.55 -15.11
CA GLY A 390 7.93 20.91 -14.66
C GLY A 390 9.13 20.97 -13.70
N GLY A 391 9.72 19.83 -13.36
CA GLY A 391 10.91 19.72 -12.52
C GLY A 391 12.19 20.05 -13.28
N TRP A 392 13.32 19.71 -12.65
CA TRP A 392 14.65 19.81 -13.27
C TRP A 392 15.08 18.45 -13.82
N ARG A 393 15.48 18.42 -15.09
CA ARG A 393 16.42 17.42 -15.63
C ARG A 393 17.83 17.88 -15.36
N LEU A 394 18.73 16.92 -15.13
CA LEU A 394 20.13 17.23 -14.91
C LEU A 394 21.06 16.22 -15.58
N HIS A 395 22.15 16.76 -16.14
CA HIS A 395 23.30 15.98 -16.59
C HIS A 395 24.51 16.25 -15.72
N LYS A 396 25.11 15.19 -15.16
CA LYS A 396 26.33 15.31 -14.34
C LYS A 396 27.57 15.09 -15.18
N LEU A 397 28.27 16.18 -15.49
CA LEU A 397 29.55 16.14 -16.19
C LEU A 397 30.69 15.83 -15.21
N SER A 398 31.49 14.84 -15.56
CA SER A 398 32.76 14.53 -14.88
C SER A 398 33.94 15.15 -15.66
N ARG A 399 35.16 14.99 -15.14
CA ARG A 399 36.36 15.46 -15.85
C ARG A 399 36.46 14.85 -17.26
N ASN A 400 36.82 15.66 -18.24
CA ASN A 400 36.95 15.32 -19.66
C ASN A 400 35.63 14.85 -20.30
N THR A 401 34.51 15.41 -19.87
CA THR A 401 33.19 15.15 -20.48
C THR A 401 32.56 16.44 -20.97
N GLN A 402 31.61 16.30 -21.89
CA GLN A 402 30.81 17.39 -22.41
C GLN A 402 29.37 16.94 -22.65
N THR A 403 28.45 17.90 -22.71
CA THR A 403 27.10 17.70 -23.23
C THR A 403 26.73 18.87 -24.15
N THR A 404 25.90 18.62 -25.15
CA THR A 404 25.32 19.66 -26.00
C THR A 404 23.81 19.60 -25.86
N LEU A 405 23.24 20.74 -25.47
CA LEU A 405 21.80 20.93 -25.38
C LEU A 405 21.36 21.78 -26.57
N VAL A 406 20.35 21.29 -27.27
CA VAL A 406 19.69 21.96 -28.38
C VAL A 406 18.24 22.24 -27.97
N LEU A 407 17.69 23.33 -28.46
CA LEU A 407 16.30 23.67 -28.22
C LEU A 407 15.42 23.07 -29.34
N SER A 408 14.37 22.33 -28.98
CA SER A 408 13.40 21.75 -29.91
C SER A 408 11.99 22.01 -29.38
N ASP A 409 11.17 22.74 -30.13
CA ASP A 409 9.81 23.14 -29.74
C ASP A 409 9.70 23.70 -28.30
N GLY A 410 10.68 24.53 -27.90
CA GLY A 410 10.71 25.15 -26.57
C GLY A 410 11.19 24.22 -25.44
N VAL A 411 11.68 23.02 -25.77
CA VAL A 411 12.23 22.06 -24.81
C VAL A 411 13.72 21.89 -25.05
N TRP A 412 14.52 22.01 -23.98
CA TRP A 412 15.95 21.70 -24.04
C TRP A 412 16.16 20.20 -24.03
N VAL A 413 16.97 19.72 -24.98
CA VAL A 413 17.22 18.29 -25.18
C VAL A 413 18.70 18.08 -25.43
N SER A 414 19.27 17.03 -24.85
CA SER A 414 20.59 16.51 -25.18
C SER A 414 20.47 15.16 -25.88
N ASP A 415 21.54 14.74 -26.57
CA ASP A 415 21.60 13.42 -27.21
C ASP A 415 21.39 12.29 -26.20
N MET A 416 21.95 12.44 -24.99
CA MET A 416 21.77 11.51 -23.87
C MET A 416 20.32 11.39 -23.37
N ASP A 417 19.43 12.31 -23.71
CA ASP A 417 18.01 12.24 -23.31
C ASP A 417 17.21 11.32 -24.25
N LEU A 418 17.71 11.10 -25.47
CA LEU A 418 16.93 10.48 -26.53
C LEU A 418 16.91 8.96 -26.49
N ASP A 419 17.74 8.31 -25.66
CA ASP A 419 17.73 6.85 -25.48
C ASP A 419 16.31 6.35 -25.13
N HIS A 420 15.55 7.14 -24.36
CA HIS A 420 14.18 6.80 -23.96
C HIS A 420 13.13 7.10 -25.04
N ASN A 421 13.48 7.80 -26.12
CA ASN A 421 12.61 8.04 -27.27
C ASN A 421 12.74 6.96 -28.35
N GLU A 422 13.77 6.10 -28.25
CA GLU A 422 14.04 5.04 -29.25
C GLU A 422 13.13 3.81 -29.11
N TYR A 423 12.43 3.65 -27.99
CA TYR A 423 11.56 2.51 -27.73
C TYR A 423 10.23 2.91 -27.12
N VAL A 424 9.26 1.99 -27.10
CA VAL A 424 7.99 2.11 -26.36
C VAL A 424 7.66 0.81 -25.64
N PHE A 425 6.73 0.88 -24.69
CA PHE A 425 6.26 -0.32 -23.99
C PHE A 425 5.76 -1.40 -24.97
N GLY A 426 4.81 -1.07 -25.85
CA GLY A 426 4.25 -2.01 -26.82
C GLY A 426 3.39 -1.31 -27.86
N ARG A 427 3.01 -2.02 -28.92
CA ARG A 427 2.21 -1.49 -30.05
C ARG A 427 0.81 -2.10 -30.06
N GLY A 428 -0.14 -1.38 -30.67
CA GLY A 428 -1.52 -1.84 -30.82
C GLY A 428 -2.37 -1.80 -29.56
N PHE A 429 -1.84 -1.31 -28.43
CA PHE A 429 -2.60 -1.18 -27.19
C PHE A 429 -3.48 0.06 -27.19
N TRP A 430 -4.78 -0.14 -27.32
CA TRP A 430 -5.76 0.86 -26.93
C TRP A 430 -5.76 0.99 -25.41
N THR A 431 -5.81 2.21 -24.88
CA THR A 431 -5.70 2.42 -23.43
C THR A 431 -6.83 3.23 -22.84
N ALA A 432 -7.29 2.87 -21.64
CA ALA A 432 -8.26 3.66 -20.90
C ALA A 432 -7.96 3.61 -19.40
N THR A 433 -8.37 4.65 -18.69
CA THR A 433 -8.30 4.66 -17.23
C THR A 433 -9.62 4.15 -16.66
N MET A 434 -9.54 3.06 -15.88
CA MET A 434 -10.63 2.58 -15.05
C MET A 434 -10.59 3.31 -13.70
N ASP A 435 -11.70 3.96 -13.34
CA ASP A 435 -11.83 4.66 -12.07
C ASP A 435 -11.72 3.69 -10.89
N ALA A 436 -11.07 4.15 -9.82
CA ALA A 436 -10.88 3.37 -8.59
C ALA A 436 -12.21 2.76 -8.09
N ALA A 437 -13.30 3.52 -8.10
CA ALA A 437 -14.60 3.06 -7.62
C ALA A 437 -15.20 1.89 -8.43
N TRP A 438 -14.73 1.66 -9.66
CA TRP A 438 -15.16 0.54 -10.50
C TRP A 438 -14.38 -0.73 -10.17
N VAL A 439 -13.14 -0.62 -9.67
CA VAL A 439 -12.26 -1.76 -9.37
C VAL A 439 -12.72 -2.49 -8.12
N LYS A 440 -13.53 -3.54 -8.30
CA LYS A 440 -14.13 -4.35 -7.25
C LYS A 440 -14.05 -5.85 -7.59
N PRO A 441 -14.05 -6.74 -6.59
CA PRO A 441 -14.20 -8.18 -6.84
C PRO A 441 -15.43 -8.51 -7.66
N GLY A 442 -15.25 -9.37 -8.67
CA GLY A 442 -16.33 -9.88 -9.52
C GLY A 442 -16.73 -8.97 -10.69
N ILE A 443 -15.92 -7.97 -11.04
CA ILE A 443 -16.17 -7.17 -12.24
C ILE A 443 -15.94 -7.97 -13.52
N ALA A 444 -16.64 -7.56 -14.57
CA ALA A 444 -16.35 -7.92 -15.95
C ALA A 444 -16.08 -6.66 -16.77
N ILE A 445 -15.26 -6.78 -17.82
CA ILE A 445 -14.92 -5.67 -18.71
C ILE A 445 -15.37 -6.01 -20.12
N GLU A 446 -16.02 -5.08 -20.79
CA GLU A 446 -16.42 -5.21 -22.18
C GLU A 446 -15.79 -4.11 -23.04
N PHE A 447 -15.32 -4.47 -24.22
CA PHE A 447 -14.79 -3.59 -25.26
C PHE A 447 -15.81 -3.53 -26.39
N HIS A 448 -16.26 -2.32 -26.72
CA HIS A 448 -17.31 -2.07 -27.69
C HIS A 448 -16.75 -1.19 -28.80
N GLN A 449 -16.88 -1.60 -30.05
CA GLN A 449 -16.70 -0.73 -31.21
C GLN A 449 -17.96 -0.78 -32.07
N GLU A 450 -18.64 0.36 -32.16
CA GLU A 450 -19.82 0.52 -33.00
C GLU A 450 -19.43 1.24 -34.29
N SER A 451 -19.83 0.69 -35.44
CA SER A 451 -19.63 1.29 -36.75
C SER A 451 -20.87 1.11 -37.62
N ASP A 452 -20.84 1.63 -38.85
CA ASP A 452 -21.90 1.41 -39.85
C ASP A 452 -22.14 -0.08 -40.16
N GLN A 453 -21.18 -0.95 -39.84
CA GLN A 453 -21.28 -2.40 -40.03
C GLN A 453 -21.88 -3.14 -38.82
N GLY A 454 -22.18 -2.43 -37.73
CA GLY A 454 -22.75 -2.98 -36.50
C GLY A 454 -21.84 -2.86 -35.29
N LEU A 455 -22.27 -3.46 -34.18
CA LEU A 455 -21.51 -3.50 -32.93
C LEU A 455 -20.61 -4.74 -32.90
N LYS A 456 -19.32 -4.53 -32.66
CA LYS A 456 -18.37 -5.60 -32.27
C LYS A 456 -18.14 -5.55 -30.77
N LEU A 457 -18.15 -6.72 -30.13
CA LEU A 457 -18.00 -6.88 -28.69
C LEU A 457 -16.84 -7.82 -28.35
N GLY A 458 -15.99 -7.43 -27.40
CA GLY A 458 -15.05 -8.33 -26.72
C GLY A 458 -15.29 -8.29 -25.22
N ARG A 459 -15.46 -9.43 -24.57
CA ARG A 459 -15.77 -9.52 -23.14
C ARG A 459 -14.65 -10.24 -22.39
N LEU A 460 -14.18 -9.60 -21.32
CA LEU A 460 -13.25 -10.16 -20.34
C LEU A 460 -14.01 -10.46 -19.04
N ASP A 461 -14.22 -11.73 -18.78
CA ASP A 461 -14.72 -12.26 -17.51
C ASP A 461 -13.57 -12.73 -16.61
N ASP A 462 -13.92 -13.13 -15.37
CA ASP A 462 -12.99 -13.67 -14.37
C ASP A 462 -11.82 -12.74 -14.01
N VAL A 463 -12.07 -11.43 -13.97
CA VAL A 463 -11.06 -10.44 -13.56
C VAL A 463 -10.73 -10.60 -12.07
N GLU A 464 -9.49 -11.01 -11.78
CA GLU A 464 -9.01 -11.16 -10.40
C GLU A 464 -8.77 -9.80 -9.74
N VAL A 465 -9.59 -9.48 -8.73
CA VAL A 465 -9.45 -8.29 -7.89
C VAL A 465 -9.37 -8.70 -6.43
N GLY A 466 -8.30 -8.29 -5.77
CA GLY A 466 -8.03 -8.49 -4.35
C GLY A 466 -8.83 -7.56 -3.45
N GLY A 467 -8.47 -7.57 -2.17
CA GLY A 467 -9.11 -6.73 -1.15
C GLY A 467 -8.69 -5.27 -1.22
N LEU A 468 -9.34 -4.47 -0.37
CA LEU A 468 -8.88 -3.12 -0.03
C LEU A 468 -7.71 -3.24 0.94
N THR A 469 -6.54 -2.77 0.52
CA THR A 469 -5.30 -2.87 1.30
C THR A 469 -4.84 -1.49 1.73
N GLU A 470 -4.35 -1.39 2.96
CA GLU A 470 -3.85 -0.16 3.54
C GLU A 470 -2.49 -0.41 4.17
N LEU A 471 -1.58 0.56 3.97
CA LEU A 471 -0.33 0.66 4.71
C LEU A 471 -0.33 1.97 5.51
N VAL A 472 -0.05 1.87 6.80
CA VAL A 472 0.17 3.04 7.66
C VAL A 472 1.62 3.05 8.11
N VAL A 473 2.31 4.16 7.87
CA VAL A 473 3.71 4.36 8.24
C VAL A 473 3.80 5.52 9.21
N ALA A 474 4.10 5.25 10.48
CA ALA A 474 4.52 6.29 11.41
C ALA A 474 6.01 6.58 11.18
N ALA A 475 6.38 7.84 11.02
CA ALA A 475 7.75 8.27 10.75
C ALA A 475 8.27 9.16 11.88
N LEU A 476 9.37 8.75 12.51
CA LEU A 476 10.00 9.41 13.66
C LEU A 476 11.51 9.58 13.45
N ASP A 477 12.07 10.72 13.82
CA ASP A 477 13.52 10.88 13.99
C ASP A 477 13.85 11.03 15.47
N ALA A 478 14.84 10.30 15.98
CA ALA A 478 15.16 10.30 17.39
C ALA A 478 16.68 10.26 17.67
N GLY A 479 17.12 11.10 18.60
CA GLY A 479 18.48 11.17 19.11
C GLY A 479 18.55 10.72 20.57
N PHE A 480 19.42 9.74 20.86
CA PHE A 480 19.68 9.21 22.19
C PHE A 480 21.00 9.75 22.74
N LEU A 481 20.93 10.64 23.73
CA LEU A 481 22.08 11.34 24.33
C LEU A 481 22.84 12.21 23.30
N THR A 482 22.16 12.59 22.22
CA THR A 482 22.64 13.43 21.13
C THR A 482 21.42 13.97 20.38
N GLU A 483 21.58 15.07 19.64
CA GLU A 483 20.52 15.59 18.79
C GLU A 483 20.12 14.57 17.70
N PRO A 484 18.83 14.54 17.29
CA PRO A 484 18.35 13.79 16.13
C PRO A 484 19.18 14.05 14.88
N ARG A 485 19.09 13.17 13.87
CA ARG A 485 19.94 13.29 12.69
C ARG A 485 19.48 14.43 11.77
N ASP A 486 18.19 14.75 11.78
CA ASP A 486 17.54 15.73 10.91
C ASP A 486 17.75 15.44 9.41
N GLU A 487 17.78 14.14 9.09
CA GLU A 487 18.03 13.64 7.73
C GLU A 487 17.03 12.51 7.42
N PHE A 488 15.75 12.72 7.70
CA PHE A 488 14.68 11.77 7.41
C PHE A 488 13.77 12.27 6.27
N THR A 489 14.28 12.32 5.04
CA THR A 489 13.53 12.84 3.88
C THR A 489 12.16 12.17 3.69
N PHE A 490 12.05 10.85 3.89
CA PHE A 490 10.76 10.16 3.77
C PHE A 490 9.74 10.58 4.84
N LYS A 491 10.15 11.14 5.97
CA LYS A 491 9.23 11.70 6.97
C LYS A 491 8.68 13.04 6.51
N ASP A 492 9.52 13.88 5.91
CA ASP A 492 9.24 15.32 5.73
C ASP A 492 8.82 15.69 4.30
N ASP A 493 9.17 14.88 3.29
CA ASP A 493 8.86 15.16 1.89
C ASP A 493 7.68 14.30 1.38
N PRO A 494 6.48 14.88 1.17
CA PRO A 494 5.32 14.15 0.67
C PRO A 494 5.50 13.58 -0.75
N THR A 495 6.46 14.09 -1.52
CA THR A 495 6.80 13.58 -2.85
C THR A 495 7.27 12.13 -2.77
N THR A 496 8.12 11.83 -1.78
CA THR A 496 8.62 10.47 -1.54
C THR A 496 7.52 9.51 -1.10
N HIS A 497 6.48 10.00 -0.41
CA HIS A 497 5.34 9.16 -0.01
C HIS A 497 4.54 8.72 -1.23
N ARG A 498 4.28 9.66 -2.16
CA ARG A 498 3.62 9.38 -3.43
C ARG A 498 4.44 8.39 -4.26
N GLU A 499 5.73 8.64 -4.42
CA GLU A 499 6.62 7.74 -5.17
C GLU A 499 6.61 6.32 -4.60
N TYR A 500 6.68 6.18 -3.27
CA TYR A 500 6.60 4.87 -2.63
C TYR A 500 5.23 4.21 -2.84
N PHE A 501 4.13 4.97 -2.78
CA PHE A 501 2.78 4.46 -3.06
C PHE A 501 2.63 3.86 -4.47
N GLU A 502 3.31 4.44 -5.47
CA GLU A 502 3.32 3.90 -6.83
C GLU A 502 4.02 2.54 -6.95
N THR A 503 4.81 2.14 -5.95
CA THR A 503 5.57 0.87 -5.99
C THR A 503 4.92 -0.29 -5.24
N ILE A 504 3.87 -0.04 -4.46
CA ILE A 504 3.23 -1.04 -3.60
C ILE A 504 1.78 -1.33 -4.03
N PRO A 505 1.27 -2.59 -3.97
CA PRO A 505 -0.13 -2.92 -4.28
C PRO A 505 -1.06 -2.57 -3.09
N ALA A 506 -1.21 -1.26 -2.82
CA ALA A 506 -2.05 -0.71 -1.77
C ALA A 506 -3.20 0.14 -2.33
N SER A 507 -4.40 0.08 -1.72
CA SER A 507 -5.47 1.03 -1.99
C SER A 507 -5.22 2.38 -1.33
N ARG A 508 -4.56 2.38 -0.17
CA ARG A 508 -4.28 3.59 0.63
C ARG A 508 -2.94 3.50 1.33
N LEU A 509 -2.17 4.60 1.28
CA LEU A 509 -0.99 4.83 2.11
C LEU A 509 -1.25 6.02 3.03
N VAL A 510 -1.01 5.85 4.32
CA VAL A 510 -1.07 6.92 5.32
C VAL A 510 0.30 7.08 5.94
N VAL A 511 0.91 8.25 5.81
CA VAL A 511 2.18 8.57 6.47
C VAL A 511 1.88 9.51 7.63
N VAL A 512 2.21 9.09 8.85
CA VAL A 512 1.99 9.84 10.09
C VAL A 512 3.32 10.39 10.57
N GLN A 513 3.46 11.71 10.59
CA GLN A 513 4.68 12.37 11.01
C GLN A 513 4.66 12.58 12.53
N TYR A 514 5.66 12.05 13.23
CA TYR A 514 5.92 12.38 14.63
C TYR A 514 6.93 13.52 14.74
N GLU A 515 6.86 14.30 15.82
CA GLU A 515 7.90 15.27 16.14
C GLU A 515 9.24 14.57 16.43
N SER A 516 10.34 15.20 16.02
CA SER A 516 11.68 14.67 16.30
C SER A 516 11.93 14.63 17.80
N LEU A 517 12.51 13.53 18.29
CA LEU A 517 12.67 13.26 19.72
C LEU A 517 14.14 13.35 20.13
N HIS A 518 14.50 14.33 20.95
CA HIS A 518 15.82 14.39 21.58
C HIS A 518 15.74 13.91 23.03
N LEU A 519 16.31 12.73 23.29
CA LEU A 519 16.40 12.15 24.63
C LEU A 519 17.75 12.49 25.26
N THR A 520 17.79 13.53 26.09
CA THR A 520 19.00 13.94 26.83
C THR A 520 19.34 12.98 27.98
N GLU A 521 18.37 12.18 28.42
CA GLU A 521 18.52 11.11 29.39
C GLU A 521 17.84 9.84 28.86
N VAL A 522 18.48 8.69 29.07
CA VAL A 522 17.99 7.39 28.58
C VAL A 522 18.01 6.37 29.70
N MET A 523 16.84 5.80 30.01
CA MET A 523 16.69 4.73 31.00
C MET A 523 16.48 3.39 30.30
N LEU A 524 17.36 2.43 30.54
CA LEU A 524 17.20 1.06 30.05
C LEU A 524 16.15 0.29 30.88
N PRO A 525 15.53 -0.78 30.33
CA PRO A 525 14.56 -1.60 31.05
C PRO A 525 15.12 -2.28 32.32
N GLN A 526 16.45 -2.44 32.40
CA GLN A 526 17.14 -2.99 33.56
C GLN A 526 17.34 -1.96 34.69
N GLY A 527 16.93 -0.70 34.49
CA GLY A 527 17.06 0.39 35.47
C GLY A 527 18.41 1.11 35.42
N VAL A 528 19.16 1.00 34.32
CA VAL A 528 20.40 1.74 34.10
C VAL A 528 20.08 3.07 33.42
N LEU A 529 20.49 4.18 34.05
CA LEU A 529 20.35 5.53 33.52
C LEU A 529 21.64 5.99 32.85
N TYR A 530 21.52 6.47 31.62
CA TYR A 530 22.57 7.19 30.91
C TYR A 530 22.18 8.67 30.74
N THR A 531 23.16 9.56 30.89
CA THR A 531 23.00 11.02 30.75
C THR A 531 24.03 11.67 29.82
N SER A 532 24.92 10.87 29.22
CA SER A 532 25.99 11.37 28.34
C SER A 532 26.35 10.39 27.23
N SER A 533 26.62 9.13 27.57
CA SER A 533 26.87 8.06 26.59
C SER A 533 26.47 6.71 27.16
N SER A 534 26.05 5.79 26.30
CA SER A 534 25.90 4.37 26.66
C SER A 534 27.26 3.75 26.99
N ALA A 535 27.27 2.78 27.90
CA ALA A 535 28.44 1.95 28.20
C ALA A 535 28.69 0.87 27.14
N ASP A 536 27.71 0.61 26.27
CA ASP A 536 27.80 -0.34 25.15
C ASP A 536 28.51 0.27 23.92
N THR A 537 28.86 -0.59 22.97
CA THR A 537 29.37 -0.20 21.64
C THR A 537 28.23 -0.18 20.63
N GLY A 538 27.98 0.97 20.02
CA GLY A 538 26.98 1.14 18.98
C GLY A 538 27.48 0.65 17.62
N GLY A 539 26.56 0.20 16.79
CA GLY A 539 26.80 -0.07 15.37
C GLY A 539 25.54 0.16 14.54
N VAL A 540 25.62 -0.04 13.23
CA VAL A 540 24.45 0.07 12.35
C VAL A 540 23.34 -0.91 12.77
N TYR A 541 23.73 -2.11 13.22
CA TYR A 541 22.85 -3.20 13.65
C TYR A 541 22.89 -3.51 15.16
N SER A 542 23.69 -2.78 15.95
CA SER A 542 23.96 -3.11 17.36
C SER A 542 23.91 -1.88 18.27
N GLY A 543 23.83 -2.12 19.58
CA GLY A 543 23.72 -1.09 20.62
C GLY A 543 22.46 -1.26 21.47
N ASP A 544 22.60 -1.10 22.78
CA ASP A 544 21.48 -1.12 23.72
C ASP A 544 20.41 -0.06 23.42
N MET A 545 20.81 1.19 23.14
CA MET A 545 19.86 2.26 22.81
C MET A 545 19.19 2.07 21.43
N ARG A 546 19.83 1.36 20.48
CA ARG A 546 19.17 0.94 19.23
C ARG A 546 17.94 0.06 19.52
N GLN A 547 18.03 -0.83 20.51
CA GLN A 547 16.89 -1.66 20.90
C GLN A 547 15.75 -0.85 21.51
N LEU A 548 16.04 0.27 22.18
CA LEU A 548 15.00 1.21 22.63
C LEU A 548 14.30 1.89 21.44
N GLY A 549 15.04 2.29 20.41
CA GLY A 549 14.44 2.79 19.16
C GLY A 549 13.40 1.83 18.59
N LYS A 550 13.70 0.53 18.57
CA LYS A 550 12.78 -0.51 18.12
C LYS A 550 11.60 -0.75 19.08
N ILE A 551 11.89 -1.10 20.33
CA ILE A 551 10.90 -1.65 21.27
C ILE A 551 10.13 -0.54 21.99
N LEU A 552 10.81 0.51 22.44
CA LEU A 552 10.18 1.58 23.20
C LEU A 552 9.49 2.58 22.27
N LEU A 553 10.16 3.01 21.19
CA LEU A 553 9.61 4.02 20.28
C LEU A 553 8.71 3.40 19.21
N SER A 554 9.26 2.59 18.29
CA SER A 554 8.46 2.04 17.17
C SER A 554 7.33 1.13 17.65
N HIS A 555 7.64 0.06 18.38
CA HIS A 555 6.60 -0.80 18.93
C HIS A 555 5.72 -0.06 19.94
N GLY A 556 6.23 0.95 20.66
CA GLY A 556 5.40 1.79 21.52
C GLY A 556 4.31 2.52 20.76
N ILE A 557 4.65 3.14 19.62
CA ILE A 557 3.70 3.79 18.71
C ILE A 557 2.69 2.78 18.19
N ASP A 558 3.14 1.63 17.70
CA ASP A 558 2.25 0.62 17.13
C ASP A 558 1.31 0.03 18.19
N LEU A 559 1.85 -0.39 19.33
CA LEU A 559 1.10 -0.95 20.47
C LEU A 559 0.08 0.05 21.02
N ALA A 560 0.43 1.35 21.09
CA ALA A 560 -0.51 2.38 21.50
C ALA A 560 -1.70 2.48 20.54
N ASN A 561 -1.45 2.41 19.22
CA ASN A 561 -2.52 2.36 18.21
C ASN A 561 -3.35 1.07 18.29
N TYR A 562 -2.77 -0.04 18.74
CA TYR A 562 -3.50 -1.28 19.06
C TYR A 562 -4.24 -1.24 20.42
N GLY A 563 -4.10 -0.16 21.21
CA GLY A 563 -4.69 -0.06 22.54
C GLY A 563 -4.01 -0.93 23.61
N ILE A 564 -2.74 -1.30 23.40
CA ILE A 564 -1.91 -2.06 24.34
C ILE A 564 -1.10 -1.08 25.19
N TRP A 565 -1.48 -0.97 26.46
CA TRP A 565 -0.95 0.04 27.40
C TRP A 565 0.39 -0.31 28.04
N SER A 566 0.81 -1.57 27.98
CA SER A 566 2.05 -2.05 28.59
C SER A 566 2.52 -3.34 27.92
N SER A 567 3.82 -3.50 27.74
CA SER A 567 4.45 -4.67 27.13
C SER A 567 5.86 -4.90 27.71
N SER A 568 6.54 -5.95 27.24
CA SER A 568 7.94 -6.20 27.61
C SER A 568 8.86 -5.13 27.04
N GLY A 569 9.73 -4.54 27.87
CA GLY A 569 10.75 -3.59 27.41
C GLY A 569 11.95 -4.24 26.71
N THR A 570 12.00 -5.57 26.60
CA THR A 570 13.15 -6.32 26.06
C THR A 570 12.79 -7.34 24.99
N SER A 571 11.50 -7.44 24.61
CA SER A 571 11.03 -8.42 23.65
C SER A 571 10.10 -7.79 22.63
N GLU A 572 10.27 -8.18 21.37
CA GLU A 572 9.44 -7.77 20.24
C GLU A 572 8.13 -8.57 20.15
N SER A 573 8.07 -9.75 20.77
CA SER A 573 6.94 -10.69 20.71
C SER A 573 5.57 -10.15 21.18
N PRO A 574 5.45 -9.14 22.05
CA PRO A 574 4.15 -8.56 22.38
C PRO A 574 3.46 -7.82 21.23
N HIS A 575 4.18 -7.49 20.15
CA HIS A 575 3.60 -6.79 18.99
C HIS A 575 2.73 -7.76 18.18
N PRO A 576 1.41 -7.50 18.03
CA PRO A 576 0.50 -8.44 17.38
C PRO A 576 0.53 -8.37 15.85
N PHE A 577 1.03 -7.26 15.29
CA PHE A 577 1.05 -6.93 13.86
C PHE A 577 -0.25 -7.32 13.12
N SER A 578 -1.40 -6.99 13.72
CA SER A 578 -2.71 -7.37 13.21
C SER A 578 -3.17 -6.53 12.01
N CYS A 579 -2.52 -5.40 11.73
CA CYS A 579 -2.64 -4.65 10.49
C CYS A 579 -1.26 -4.25 9.98
N ALA A 580 -1.18 -3.82 8.72
CA ALA A 580 0.03 -3.26 8.13
C ALA A 580 0.26 -1.81 8.64
N LEU A 581 0.49 -1.70 9.94
CA LEU A 581 0.95 -0.51 10.64
C LEU A 581 2.43 -0.73 11.00
N ILE A 582 3.28 0.15 10.49
CA ILE A 582 4.72 0.12 10.74
C ILE A 582 5.19 1.49 11.26
N ALA A 583 6.13 1.48 12.20
CA ALA A 583 6.82 2.68 12.66
C ALA A 583 8.26 2.69 12.14
N ALA A 584 8.49 3.45 11.06
CA ALA A 584 9.80 3.73 10.51
C ALA A 584 10.51 4.81 11.34
N HIS A 585 11.77 4.57 11.72
CA HIS A 585 12.53 5.55 12.48
C HIS A 585 13.94 5.78 11.93
N ASN A 586 14.40 7.01 12.05
CA ASN A 586 15.82 7.33 12.11
C ASN A 586 16.23 7.38 13.58
N THR A 587 17.29 6.64 13.95
CA THR A 587 17.84 6.70 15.30
C THR A 587 19.34 6.88 15.30
N VAL A 588 19.82 7.75 16.18
CA VAL A 588 21.24 8.02 16.40
C VAL A 588 21.51 8.06 17.90
N GLY A 589 22.64 7.51 18.34
CA GLY A 589 22.97 7.43 19.76
C GLY A 589 24.41 7.76 20.06
N GLN A 590 24.67 8.28 21.26
CA GLN A 590 26.03 8.44 21.80
C GLN A 590 26.44 7.19 22.59
N TYR A 591 27.45 6.47 22.10
CA TYR A 591 27.97 5.23 22.67
C TYR A 591 29.42 5.38 23.14
N ALA A 592 29.99 4.33 23.73
CA ALA A 592 31.39 4.28 24.11
C ALA A 592 32.36 4.50 22.93
N ASN A 593 31.92 4.15 21.70
CA ASN A 593 32.65 4.36 20.45
C ASN A 593 32.23 5.63 19.68
N GLY A 594 31.55 6.57 20.33
CA GLY A 594 31.15 7.86 19.74
C GLY A 594 29.69 7.90 19.28
N ARG A 595 29.36 8.92 18.46
CA ARG A 595 28.03 9.09 17.87
C ARG A 595 27.83 8.08 16.75
N VAL A 596 26.81 7.23 16.86
CA VAL A 596 26.54 6.15 15.91
C VAL A 596 25.13 6.27 15.36
N VAL A 597 25.02 6.21 14.03
CA VAL A 597 23.76 6.16 13.29
C VAL A 597 23.33 4.70 13.09
N HIS A 598 22.06 4.40 13.35
CA HIS A 598 21.48 3.07 13.16
C HIS A 598 20.68 2.99 11.85
N GLY A 599 20.44 1.76 11.36
CA GLY A 599 19.57 1.56 10.19
C GLY A 599 19.62 0.15 9.61
N LEU A 600 19.08 0.01 8.39
CA LEU A 600 19.15 -1.19 7.54
C LEU A 600 18.47 -2.44 8.11
N SER A 601 17.50 -2.28 9.02
CA SER A 601 16.68 -3.37 9.57
C SER A 601 15.24 -2.93 9.75
N GLY A 602 14.29 -3.84 9.53
CA GLY A 602 12.86 -3.65 9.75
C GLY A 602 12.25 -4.89 10.38
#